data_AF-A0A062X010-F1
#
_entry.id   AF-A0A062X010-F1
#
_cell.length_a   1.000
_cell.length_b   1.000
_cell.length_c   1.000
_cell.angle_alpha   90.00
_cell.angle_beta   90.00
_cell.angle_gamma   90.00
#
_symmetry.space_group_name_H-M   'P 1'
#
loop_
_entity.id
_entity.type
_entity.pdbx_description
1 polymer ?
#
loop_
_entity_poly.entity_id
_entity_poly.type
_entity_poly.pdbx_seq_one_letter_code
_entity_poly.pdbx_strand_id
1 'polypeptide(L)'
;MADTAIARLFMHGRSQAVRLPKEFRLPGDRVRVRHMGDGVLLEPIASDVDAWFAELDRFVDVPLFEDGRNQPPTPAGEDFFG
;
A
#
# COMPACT_ATOMS: atom_id res chain seq x y z
N MET A 1 -23.04 7.76 -9.43
CA MET A 1 -22.41 7.30 -10.69
C MET A 1 -20.92 7.58 -10.56
N ALA A 2 -20.05 6.67 -10.94
CA ALA A 2 -18.61 6.93 -10.88
C ALA A 2 -18.24 7.99 -11.92
N ASP A 3 -17.53 9.05 -11.51
CA ASP A 3 -17.00 10.02 -12.45
C ASP A 3 -16.06 9.31 -13.45
N THR A 4 -16.21 9.61 -14.73
CA THR A 4 -15.43 9.00 -15.82
C THR A 4 -14.86 10.08 -16.71
N ALA A 5 -13.58 9.96 -17.06
CA ALA A 5 -12.92 10.79 -18.08
C ALA A 5 -11.97 9.96 -18.94
N ILE A 6 -11.71 10.45 -20.15
CA ILE A 6 -10.74 9.85 -21.06
C ILE A 6 -9.36 10.42 -20.73
N ALA A 7 -8.41 9.54 -20.40
CA ALA A 7 -7.02 9.90 -20.17
C ALA A 7 -6.15 9.52 -21.37
N ARG A 8 -5.05 10.25 -21.58
CA ARG A 8 -4.11 9.97 -22.67
C ARG A 8 -3.02 9.00 -22.19
N LEU A 9 -2.83 7.92 -22.95
CA LEU A 9 -1.64 7.07 -22.85
C LEU A 9 -0.48 7.66 -23.66
N PHE A 10 0.72 7.61 -23.10
CA PHE A 10 1.95 8.05 -23.75
C PHE A 10 3.15 7.26 -23.23
N MET A 11 4.31 7.45 -23.86
CA MET A 11 5.58 6.84 -23.42
C MET A 11 6.42 7.86 -22.66
N HIS A 12 6.99 7.43 -21.54
CA HIS A 12 7.99 8.17 -20.78
C HIS A 12 9.26 7.32 -20.69
N GLY A 13 10.22 7.59 -21.59
CA GLY A 13 11.36 6.70 -21.80
C GLY A 13 10.90 5.33 -22.30
N ARG A 14 11.28 4.27 -21.58
CA ARG A 14 10.89 2.88 -21.89
C ARG A 14 9.57 2.44 -21.24
N SER A 15 8.93 3.31 -20.45
CA SER A 15 7.72 2.99 -19.69
C SER A 15 6.48 3.60 -20.33
N GLN A 16 5.35 2.90 -20.23
CA GLN A 16 4.03 3.47 -20.55
C GLN A 16 3.54 4.32 -19.37
N ALA A 17 2.87 5.43 -19.67
CA ALA A 17 2.33 6.35 -18.68
C ALA A 17 0.93 6.83 -19.08
N VAL A 18 0.14 7.21 -18.08
CA VAL A 18 -1.18 7.83 -18.23
C VAL A 18 -1.13 9.26 -17.73
N ARG A 19 -1.63 10.22 -18.51
CA ARG A 19 -1.81 11.59 -18.04
C ARG A 19 -3.15 11.70 -17.32
N LEU A 20 -3.14 11.68 -16.00
CA LEU A 20 -4.34 11.81 -15.19
C LEU A 20 -5.00 13.20 -15.38
N PRO A 21 -6.32 13.25 -15.67
CA PRO A 21 -7.09 14.49 -15.61
C PRO A 21 -7.04 15.11 -14.20
N LYS A 22 -7.37 16.40 -14.10
CA LYS A 22 -7.19 17.18 -12.86
C LYS A 22 -8.01 16.59 -11.70
N GLU A 23 -9.22 16.17 -12.01
CA GLU A 23 -10.21 15.59 -11.11
C GLU A 23 -9.84 14.20 -10.58
N PHE A 24 -8.93 13.47 -11.25
CA PHE A 24 -8.44 12.15 -10.83
C PHE A 24 -7.02 12.18 -10.23
N ARG A 25 -6.48 13.37 -9.91
CA ARG A 25 -5.14 13.47 -9.30
C ARG A 25 -5.16 12.86 -7.90
N LEU A 26 -4.21 11.97 -7.66
CA LEU A 26 -3.97 11.36 -6.36
C LEU A 26 -2.94 12.18 -5.56
N PRO A 27 -3.02 12.22 -4.22
CA PRO A 27 -2.01 12.86 -3.39
C PRO A 27 -0.69 12.07 -3.39
N GLY A 28 0.40 12.76 -3.02
CA GLY A 28 1.72 12.17 -2.89
C GLY A 28 2.50 12.06 -4.20
N ASP A 29 3.62 11.34 -4.16
CA ASP A 29 4.54 11.12 -5.29
C ASP A 29 4.51 9.69 -5.84
N ARG A 30 3.84 8.77 -5.11
CA ARG A 30 3.81 7.34 -5.40
C ARG A 30 2.44 6.75 -5.11
N VAL A 31 2.11 5.71 -5.87
CA VAL A 31 0.85 4.97 -5.77
C VAL A 31 1.12 3.47 -5.78
N ARG A 32 0.25 2.71 -5.13
CA ARG A 32 0.17 1.25 -5.29
C ARG A 32 -0.60 0.95 -6.57
N VAL A 33 -0.11 -0.02 -7.36
CA VAL A 33 -0.74 -0.45 -8.60
C VAL A 33 -1.17 -1.91 -8.45
N ARG A 34 -2.42 -2.22 -8.82
CA ARG A 34 -2.95 -3.59 -8.84
C ARG A 34 -3.74 -3.84 -10.11
N HIS A 35 -3.60 -5.04 -10.69
CA HIS A 35 -4.47 -5.46 -11.79
C HIS A 35 -5.88 -5.78 -11.28
N MET A 36 -6.90 -5.31 -11.98
CA MET A 36 -8.31 -5.64 -11.76
C MET A 36 -9.00 -5.80 -13.11
N GLY A 37 -9.29 -7.05 -13.50
CA GLY A 37 -9.82 -7.37 -14.83
C GLY A 37 -8.91 -6.83 -15.93
N ASP A 38 -9.50 -6.08 -16.86
CA ASP A 38 -8.79 -5.47 -17.99
C ASP A 38 -8.12 -4.13 -17.64
N GLY A 39 -8.19 -3.71 -16.38
CA GLY A 39 -7.68 -2.42 -15.90
C GLY A 39 -6.62 -2.52 -14.81
N VAL A 40 -6.20 -1.36 -14.35
CA VAL A 40 -5.37 -1.20 -13.15
C VAL A 40 -6.05 -0.27 -12.15
N LEU A 41 -5.97 -0.62 -10.87
CA LEU A 41 -6.35 0.23 -9.76
C LEU A 41 -5.10 0.94 -9.23
N LEU A 42 -5.17 2.26 -9.11
CA LEU A 42 -4.15 3.11 -8.50
C LEU A 42 -4.65 3.60 -7.15
N GLU A 43 -3.92 3.28 -6.08
CA GLU A 43 -4.28 3.67 -4.72
C GLU A 43 -3.15 4.55 -4.14
N PRO A 44 -3.44 5.68 -3.46
CA PRO A 44 -2.42 6.43 -2.76
C PRO A 44 -1.67 5.53 -1.78
N ILE A 45 -0.35 5.68 -1.73
CA ILE A 45 0.42 5.09 -0.63
C ILE A 45 0.29 6.07 0.53
N ALA A 46 -0.31 5.63 1.64
CA ALA A 46 -0.27 6.37 2.88
C ALA A 46 1.21 6.54 3.27
N SER A 47 1.72 7.76 3.10
CA SER A 47 3.04 8.16 3.59
C SER A 47 2.96 8.84 4.96
N ASP A 48 1.74 9.13 5.40
CA ASP A 48 1.47 9.78 6.67
C ASP A 48 1.42 8.72 7.78
N VAL A 49 2.58 8.52 8.39
CA VAL A 49 2.76 7.63 9.54
C VAL A 49 1.89 8.09 10.71
N ASP A 50 1.66 9.39 10.88
CA ASP A 50 0.85 9.93 11.96
C ASP A 50 -0.63 9.59 11.74
N ALA A 51 -1.13 9.74 10.50
CA ALA A 51 -2.49 9.32 10.16
C ALA A 51 -2.68 7.80 10.33
N TRP A 52 -1.65 7.00 10.05
CA TRP A 52 -1.67 5.55 10.30
C TRP A 52 -1.71 5.21 11.79
N PHE A 53 -0.94 5.91 12.63
CA PHE A 53 -1.00 5.74 14.09
C PHE A 53 -2.36 6.21 14.67
N ALA A 54 -2.90 7.33 14.21
CA ALA A 54 -4.23 7.80 14.63
C ALA A 54 -5.34 6.81 14.27
N GLU A 55 -5.17 6.07 13.17
CA GLU A 55 -6.06 4.99 12.77
C GLU A 55 -5.93 3.77 13.70
N LEU A 56 -4.71 3.43 14.14
CA LEU A 56 -4.48 2.39 15.14
C LEU A 56 -5.05 2.75 16.52
N ASP A 57 -5.07 4.03 16.90
CA ASP A 57 -5.64 4.48 18.17
C ASP A 57 -7.12 4.09 18.33
N ARG A 58 -7.84 3.85 17.23
CA ARG A 58 -9.22 3.31 17.27
C ARG A 58 -9.32 1.93 17.92
N PHE A 59 -8.21 1.21 18.02
CA PHE A 59 -8.11 -0.13 18.58
C PHE A 59 -7.39 -0.16 19.94
N VAL A 60 -7.13 1.00 20.56
CA VAL A 60 -6.36 1.08 21.81
C VAL A 60 -6.97 0.26 22.96
N ASP A 61 -8.30 0.15 23.00
CA ASP A 61 -9.03 -0.59 24.02
C ASP A 61 -9.21 -2.08 23.70
N VAL A 62 -8.74 -2.54 22.52
CA VAL A 62 -8.82 -3.95 22.12
C VAL A 62 -7.58 -4.67 22.66
N PRO A 63 -7.72 -5.66 23.57
CA PRO A 63 -6.59 -6.39 24.09
C PRO A 63 -5.83 -7.11 22.97
N LEU A 64 -4.59 -6.69 22.72
CA LEU A 64 -3.73 -7.34 21.74
C LEU A 64 -3.01 -8.53 22.41
N PHE A 65 -3.28 -9.75 21.92
CA PHE A 65 -2.74 -11.01 22.47
C PHE A 65 -3.12 -11.21 23.95
N GLU A 66 -4.40 -11.45 24.24
CA GLU A 66 -4.92 -11.70 25.61
C GLU A 66 -4.10 -12.76 26.37
N ASP A 67 -3.75 -13.86 25.70
CA ASP A 67 -2.96 -14.95 26.27
C ASP A 67 -1.44 -14.79 26.07
N GLY A 68 -1.01 -13.61 25.62
CA GLY A 68 0.37 -13.34 25.23
C GLY A 68 0.74 -13.89 23.84
N ARG A 69 2.00 -13.69 23.45
CA ARG A 69 2.51 -14.16 22.16
C ARG A 69 2.89 -15.63 22.25
N ASN A 70 2.36 -16.45 21.36
CA ASN A 70 2.83 -17.82 21.11
C ASN A 70 4.13 -17.80 20.30
N GLN A 71 5.18 -17.24 20.90
CA GLN A 71 6.49 -17.14 20.27
C GLN A 71 7.14 -18.53 20.25
N PRO A 72 7.49 -19.08 19.08
CA PRO A 72 8.20 -20.36 19.02
C PRO A 72 9.60 -20.22 19.64
N PRO A 73 10.19 -21.34 20.13
CA PRO A 73 11.57 -21.33 20.59
C PRO A 73 12.51 -20.92 19.46
N THR A 74 13.59 -20.22 19.81
CA THR A 74 14.65 -19.88 18.86
C THR A 74 15.15 -21.17 18.18
N PRO A 75 15.20 -21.22 16.84
CA PRO A 75 15.78 -22.35 16.13
C PRO A 75 17.20 -22.63 16.61
N ALA A 76 17.62 -23.90 16.60
CA ALA A 76 19.02 -24.23 16.83
C ALA A 76 19.88 -23.50 15.78
N GLY A 77 21.00 -22.93 16.20
CA GLY A 77 21.97 -22.38 15.27
C GLY A 77 22.56 -23.51 14.43
N GLU A 78 22.33 -23.51 13.13
CA GLU A 78 23.18 -24.25 12.21
C GLU A 78 24.51 -23.49 12.08
N ASP A 79 25.62 -24.18 12.28
CA ASP A 79 26.94 -23.60 12.04
C ASP A 79 27.17 -23.51 10.52
N PHE A 80 26.78 -22.38 9.94
CA PHE A 80 26.91 -22.11 8.50
C PHE A 80 28.36 -21.78 8.07
N PHE A 81 29.30 -21.69 9.01
CA PHE A 81 30.67 -21.24 8.76
C PHE A 81 31.75 -22.29 9.11
N GLY A 82 31.37 -23.57 9.12
CA GLY A 82 32.33 -24.68 9.14
C GLY A 82 33.33 -24.67 7.99
#